data_AF-A0A496ZZQ8-F1
#
_entry.id   AF-A0A496ZZQ8-F1
#
_cell.length_a   1.000
_cell.length_b   1.000
_cell.length_c   1.000
_cell.angle_alpha   90.00
_cell.angle_beta   90.00
_cell.angle_gamma   90.00
#
_symmetry.space_group_name_H-M   'P 1'
#
loop_
_entity.id
_entity.type
_entity.pdbx_description
1 polymer ?
#
loop_
_entity_poly.entity_id
_entity_poly.type
_entity_poly.pdbx_seq_one_letter_code
_entity_poly.pdbx_strand_id
1 'polypeptide(L)'
;AFMCAETSVKLAMHFRKRLGAGLFGGEGFILQKITGPGTVFLEIGGEVRDYTLQPGQVMKVDPGHIALYEPTVQYDVTTVKGVTNILFGGEGLFLATLTGPGRVWLQSLPLSNLAAKLHRYMPAKG
;
A
#
# COMPACT_ATOMS: atom_id res chain seq x y z
N ALA A 1 -0.05 -7.67 -5.47
CA ALA A 1 1.42 -7.69 -5.45
C ALA A 1 1.99 -9.10 -5.64
N PHE A 2 1.91 -10.04 -4.70
CA PHE A 2 2.55 -11.35 -4.89
C PHE A 2 2.02 -12.13 -6.10
N MET A 3 2.91 -12.67 -6.96
CA MET A 3 2.55 -13.56 -8.07
C MET A 3 3.05 -15.00 -7.81
N CYS A 4 4.37 -15.18 -7.74
CA CYS A 4 5.02 -16.46 -7.51
C CYS A 4 6.42 -16.27 -6.90
N ALA A 5 6.98 -17.32 -6.33
CA ALA A 5 8.35 -17.33 -5.83
C ALA A 5 8.93 -18.75 -5.83
N GLU A 6 10.26 -18.84 -5.75
CA GLU A 6 10.94 -20.09 -5.46
C GLU A 6 10.49 -20.67 -4.10
N THR A 7 10.49 -21.99 -3.97
CA THR A 7 10.00 -22.70 -2.77
C THR A 7 10.75 -22.33 -1.49
N SER A 8 11.98 -21.83 -1.60
CA SER A 8 12.80 -21.37 -0.47
C SER A 8 12.38 -20.00 0.08
N VAL A 9 11.58 -19.24 -0.68
CA VAL A 9 11.03 -17.94 -0.25
C VAL A 9 9.83 -18.15 0.67
N LYS A 10 9.83 -17.45 1.79
CA LYS A 10 8.77 -17.45 2.81
C LYS A 10 7.99 -16.15 2.77
N LEU A 11 6.67 -16.26 2.72
CA LEU A 11 5.75 -15.15 2.91
C LEU A 11 5.12 -15.25 4.29
N ALA A 12 5.27 -14.20 5.08
CA ALA A 12 4.63 -14.08 6.38
C ALA A 12 3.78 -12.81 6.43
N MET A 13 2.66 -12.85 7.15
CA MET A 13 1.93 -11.63 7.46
C MET A 13 2.78 -10.74 8.37
N HIS A 14 3.00 -9.49 7.98
CA HIS A 14 3.80 -8.54 8.75
C HIS A 14 2.94 -7.56 9.53
N PHE A 15 1.94 -7.00 8.85
CA PHE A 15 1.05 -6.00 9.42
C PHE A 15 -0.33 -6.14 8.79
N ARG A 16 -1.37 -6.09 9.62
CA ARG A 16 -2.76 -6.04 9.20
C ARG A 16 -3.46 -4.96 10.00
N LYS A 17 -3.93 -3.91 9.33
CA LYS A 17 -4.78 -2.89 9.96
C LYS A 17 -6.12 -2.86 9.23
N ARG A 18 -7.18 -3.21 9.95
CA ARG A 18 -8.55 -3.08 9.44
C ARG A 18 -8.89 -1.59 9.35
N LEU A 19 -9.08 -1.10 8.13
CA LEU A 19 -9.44 0.28 7.84
C LEU A 19 -10.92 0.33 7.43
N GLY A 20 -11.83 -0.05 8.33
CA GLY A 20 -13.28 -0.01 8.07
C GLY A 20 -13.76 -0.79 6.84
N ALA A 21 -15.07 -0.78 6.60
CA ALA A 21 -15.69 -1.37 5.41
C ALA A 21 -15.65 -0.35 4.25
N GLY A 22 -14.49 -0.19 3.61
CA GLY A 22 -14.29 0.64 2.42
C GLY A 22 -13.57 -0.11 1.29
N LEU A 23 -13.07 0.62 0.29
CA LEU A 23 -12.40 0.22 -0.97
C LEU A 23 -11.39 -0.95 -0.96
N PHE A 24 -10.99 -1.44 0.23
CA PHE A 24 -10.15 -2.62 0.44
C PHE A 24 -10.96 -3.90 0.74
N GLY A 25 -12.23 -3.96 0.30
CA GLY A 25 -13.08 -5.14 0.48
C GLY A 25 -13.35 -5.52 1.94
N GLY A 26 -13.24 -4.55 2.87
CA GLY A 26 -13.40 -4.78 4.31
C GLY A 26 -12.24 -5.51 5.02
N GLU A 27 -11.24 -5.98 4.29
CA GLU A 27 -10.07 -6.69 4.86
C GLU A 27 -9.04 -5.74 5.50
N GLY A 28 -9.05 -4.47 5.08
CA GLY A 28 -8.09 -3.45 5.45
C GLY A 28 -6.78 -3.54 4.67
N PHE A 29 -5.73 -2.92 5.19
CA PHE A 29 -4.41 -2.95 4.57
C PHE A 29 -3.58 -4.12 5.13
N ILE A 30 -3.04 -4.94 4.22
CA ILE A 30 -2.23 -6.12 4.52
C ILE A 30 -0.83 -5.90 3.96
N LEU A 31 0.18 -5.93 4.84
CA LEU A 31 1.57 -6.01 4.46
C LEU A 31 2.09 -7.41 4.75
N GLN A 32 2.79 -7.98 3.77
CA GLN A 32 3.47 -9.25 3.88
C GLN A 32 4.98 -9.02 3.94
N LYS A 33 5.65 -9.74 4.83
CA LYS A 33 7.11 -9.83 4.87
C LYS A 33 7.54 -10.99 4.01
N ILE A 34 8.39 -10.71 3.03
CA ILE A 34 9.02 -11.71 2.17
C ILE A 34 10.43 -11.94 2.69
N THR A 35 10.80 -13.19 2.98
CA THR A 35 12.16 -13.59 3.40
C THR A 35 12.60 -14.82 2.63
N GLY A 36 13.90 -15.10 2.56
CA GLY A 36 14.39 -16.28 1.84
C GLY A 36 15.91 -16.31 1.81
N PRO A 37 16.43 -17.33 1.12
CA PRO A 37 17.06 -17.11 -0.18
C PRO A 37 16.07 -17.41 -1.33
N GLY A 38 16.34 -16.84 -2.50
CA GLY A 38 15.63 -17.14 -3.74
C GLY A 38 14.91 -15.94 -4.37
N THR A 39 14.27 -16.19 -5.51
CA THR A 39 13.61 -15.17 -6.35
C THR A 39 12.11 -15.09 -6.06
N VAL A 40 11.57 -13.87 -6.03
CA VAL A 40 10.12 -13.58 -5.97
C VAL A 40 9.72 -12.68 -7.12
N PHE A 41 8.55 -12.96 -7.70
CA PHE A 41 7.91 -12.15 -8.74
C PHE A 41 6.69 -11.44 -8.17
N LEU A 42 6.63 -10.14 -8.39
CA LEU A 42 5.59 -9.26 -7.88
C LEU A 42 4.98 -8.46 -9.02
N GLU A 43 3.66 -8.36 -9.03
CA GLU A 43 2.89 -7.43 -9.85
C GLU A 43 2.76 -6.11 -9.10
N ILE A 44 3.18 -5.02 -9.74
CA ILE A 44 3.09 -3.67 -9.21
C ILE A 44 2.38 -2.80 -10.25
N GLY A 45 1.32 -2.10 -9.84
CA GLY A 45 0.44 -1.39 -10.75
C GLY A 45 1.05 -0.10 -11.32
N GLY A 46 1.14 -0.02 -12.64
CA GLY A 46 1.65 1.16 -13.34
C GLY A 46 3.18 1.23 -13.33
N GLU A 47 3.71 2.41 -13.02
CA GLU A 47 5.15 2.66 -12.93
C GLU A 47 5.64 2.47 -11.50
N VAL A 48 6.85 1.92 -11.35
CA VAL A 48 7.53 1.78 -10.06
C VAL A 48 8.62 2.83 -9.92
N ARG A 49 8.53 3.64 -8.86
CA ARG A 49 9.57 4.62 -8.52
C ARG A 49 10.19 4.33 -7.17
N ASP A 50 11.51 4.24 -7.13
CA ASP A 50 12.26 4.02 -5.90
C ASP A 50 12.77 5.32 -5.27
N TYR A 51 12.82 5.32 -3.94
CA TYR A 51 13.34 6.40 -3.10
C TYR A 51 14.23 5.80 -2.02
N THR A 52 15.37 6.43 -1.75
CA THR A 52 16.23 6.08 -0.60
C THR A 52 16.02 7.12 0.49
N LEU A 53 15.44 6.70 1.61
CA LEU A 53 15.24 7.55 2.77
C LEU A 53 16.51 7.54 3.63
N GLN A 54 17.01 8.72 3.97
CA GLN A 54 18.09 8.90 4.94
C GLN A 54 17.61 8.58 6.36
N PRO A 55 18.52 8.32 7.32
CA PRO A 55 18.14 8.11 8.72
C PRO A 55 17.26 9.26 9.26
N GLY A 56 16.08 8.93 9.77
CA GLY A 56 15.12 9.92 10.29
C GLY A 56 14.37 10.73 9.23
N GLN A 57 14.66 10.55 7.94
CA GLN A 57 13.89 11.19 6.87
C GLN A 57 12.49 10.59 6.81
N VAL A 58 11.49 11.45 6.81
CA VAL A 58 10.07 11.06 6.80
C VAL A 58 9.46 11.27 5.42
N MET A 59 8.78 10.26 4.91
CA MET A 59 7.92 10.31 3.74
C MET A 59 6.49 9.99 4.13
N LYS A 60 5.55 10.82 3.70
CA LYS A 60 4.12 10.61 3.89
C LYS A 60 3.49 10.24 2.55
N VAL A 61 2.76 9.13 2.50
CA VAL A 61 2.23 8.57 1.26
C VAL A 61 0.88 7.90 1.50
N ASP A 62 0.03 7.85 0.49
CA ASP A 62 -1.16 6.98 0.51
C ASP A 62 -0.70 5.51 0.62
N PRO A 63 -1.18 4.74 1.61
CA PRO A 63 -0.79 3.34 1.79
C PRO A 63 -0.94 2.47 0.54
N GLY A 64 -1.97 2.71 -0.29
CA GLY A 64 -2.19 1.93 -1.52
C GLY A 64 -1.08 2.09 -2.55
N HIS A 65 -0.35 3.21 -2.50
CA HIS A 65 0.78 3.49 -3.39
C HIS A 65 2.10 2.87 -2.92
N ILE A 66 2.17 2.27 -1.73
CA ILE A 66 3.39 1.59 -1.27
C ILE A 66 3.45 0.21 -1.92
N ALA A 67 4.44 -0.01 -2.78
CA ALA A 67 4.67 -1.32 -3.39
C ALA A 67 5.51 -2.21 -2.46
N LEU A 68 6.68 -1.71 -2.05
CA LEU A 68 7.68 -2.42 -1.25
C LEU A 68 8.46 -1.43 -0.39
N TYR A 69 9.03 -1.90 0.71
CA TYR A 69 10.02 -1.15 1.49
C TYR A 69 10.98 -2.10 2.21
N GLU A 70 12.19 -1.64 2.48
CA GLU A 70 13.20 -2.42 3.21
C GLU A 70 12.85 -2.54 4.71
N PRO A 71 13.23 -3.65 5.38
CA PRO A 71 12.92 -3.85 6.80
C PRO A 71 13.45 -2.77 7.76
N THR A 72 14.40 -1.96 7.32
CA THR A 72 14.99 -0.86 8.09
C THR A 72 14.11 0.40 8.11
N VAL A 73 13.13 0.51 7.20
CA VAL A 73 12.18 1.62 7.14
C VAL A 73 11.06 1.38 8.16
N GLN A 74 10.86 2.32 9.08
CA GLN A 74 9.73 2.28 10.00
C GLN A 74 8.43 2.67 9.28
N TYR A 75 7.37 1.92 9.55
CA TYR A 75 6.05 2.10 8.94
C TYR A 75 5.00 2.37 10.01
N ASP A 76 4.23 3.45 9.86
CA ASP A 76 3.01 3.70 10.63
C ASP A 76 1.88 4.19 9.72
N VAL A 77 0.62 3.94 10.10
CA VAL A 77 -0.56 4.47 9.39
C VAL A 77 -1.38 5.29 10.37
N THR A 78 -1.50 6.57 10.08
CA THR A 78 -2.34 7.47 10.86
C THR A 78 -3.59 7.84 10.07
N THR A 79 -4.76 7.76 10.72
CA THR A 79 -5.98 8.38 10.18
C THR A 79 -5.86 9.87 10.38
N VAL A 80 -5.94 10.67 9.30
CA VAL A 80 -5.94 12.12 9.43
C VAL A 80 -7.32 12.56 9.91
N LYS A 81 -7.46 12.79 11.23
CA LYS A 81 -8.69 13.30 11.82
C LYS A 81 -8.93 14.74 11.33
N GLY A 82 -10.15 15.04 10.87
CA GLY A 82 -10.58 16.41 10.56
C GLY A 82 -10.55 16.81 9.08
N VAL A 83 -9.93 16.04 8.18
CA VAL A 83 -10.10 16.22 6.73
C VAL A 83 -11.42 15.57 6.34
N THR A 84 -12.50 16.31 6.56
CA THR A 84 -13.88 15.86 6.35
C THR A 84 -14.20 15.80 4.85
N ASN A 85 -14.52 14.58 4.39
CA ASN A 85 -15.53 14.22 3.38
C ASN A 85 -15.48 14.75 1.93
N ILE A 86 -14.76 15.82 1.59
CA ILE A 86 -15.02 16.53 0.31
C ILE A 86 -14.13 16.08 -0.85
N LEU A 87 -12.87 15.68 -0.62
CA LEU A 87 -11.93 15.38 -1.73
C LEU A 87 -12.02 13.94 -2.26
N PHE A 88 -12.54 12.98 -1.49
CA PHE A 88 -12.57 11.55 -1.86
C PHE A 88 -13.95 10.88 -1.66
N GLY A 89 -15.05 11.64 -1.73
CA GLY A 89 -16.40 11.05 -1.77
C GLY A 89 -16.82 10.28 -0.52
N GLY A 90 -16.35 10.68 0.66
CA GLY A 90 -16.73 10.07 1.95
C GLY A 90 -15.79 8.96 2.46
N GLU A 91 -14.74 8.60 1.71
CA GLU A 91 -13.70 7.69 2.21
C GLU A 91 -12.67 8.48 3.04
N GLY A 92 -12.42 8.04 4.28
CA GLY A 92 -11.48 8.70 5.19
C GLY A 92 -10.05 8.72 4.65
N LEU A 93 -9.32 9.82 4.87
CA LEU A 93 -7.92 9.93 4.44
C LEU A 93 -7.00 9.15 5.39
N PHE A 94 -6.43 8.05 4.89
CA PHE A 94 -5.38 7.29 5.57
C PHE A 94 -4.03 7.63 4.96
N LEU A 95 -3.07 8.03 5.78
CA LEU A 95 -1.73 8.37 5.35
C LEU A 95 -0.73 7.44 6.04
N ALA A 96 0.09 6.75 5.26
CA ALA A 96 1.24 6.03 5.76
C ALA A 96 2.41 7.00 5.98
N THR A 97 3.12 6.81 7.09
CA THR A 97 4.36 7.49 7.43
C THR A 97 5.49 6.46 7.34
N LEU A 98 6.43 6.69 6.43
CA LEU A 98 7.64 5.92 6.22
C LEU A 98 8.82 6.71 6.75
N THR A 99 9.59 6.16 7.70
CA THR A 99 10.77 6.82 8.26
C THR A 99 12.01 5.99 7.97
N GLY A 100 13.02 6.62 7.38
CA GLY A 100 14.28 5.96 7.04
C GLY A 100 15.16 5.62 8.25
N PRO A 101 16.23 4.84 8.04
CA PRO A 101 16.88 4.64 6.74
C PRO A 101 16.35 3.45 5.92
N GLY A 102 16.46 3.55 4.61
CA GLY A 102 16.25 2.42 3.69
C GLY A 102 15.50 2.81 2.41
N ARG A 103 15.33 1.83 1.53
CA ARG A 103 14.65 2.00 0.25
C ARG A 103 13.17 1.73 0.35
N VAL A 104 12.42 2.51 -0.42
CA VAL A 104 10.98 2.42 -0.60
C VAL A 104 10.70 2.41 -2.10
N TRP A 105 9.78 1.57 -2.55
CA TRP A 105 9.27 1.55 -3.90
C TRP A 105 7.79 1.91 -3.88
N LEU A 106 7.41 2.88 -4.70
CA LEU A 106 6.04 3.33 -4.86
C LEU A 106 5.49 2.92 -6.23
N GLN A 107 4.19 2.63 -6.28
CA GLN A 107 3.46 2.34 -7.51
C GLN A 107 2.58 3.53 -7.91
N SER A 108 2.40 3.77 -9.20
CA SER A 108 1.58 4.89 -9.68
C SER A 108 0.09 4.55 -9.83
N LEU A 109 -0.27 3.26 -9.97
CA LEU A 109 -1.63 2.84 -10.26
C LEU A 109 -2.12 1.70 -9.35
N PRO A 110 -2.42 1.97 -8.06
CA PRO A 110 -3.04 0.99 -7.19
C PRO A 110 -4.38 0.49 -7.75
N LEU A 111 -4.60 -0.82 -7.72
CA LEU A 111 -5.82 -1.44 -8.26
C LEU A 111 -7.09 -0.91 -7.59
N SER A 112 -7.07 -0.66 -6.28
CA SER A 112 -8.21 -0.06 -5.55
C SER A 112 -8.58 1.31 -6.12
N ASN A 113 -7.58 2.15 -6.38
CA ASN A 113 -7.78 3.50 -6.89
C ASN A 113 -8.30 3.46 -8.33
N LEU A 114 -7.79 2.53 -9.14
CA LEU A 114 -8.31 2.27 -10.49
C LEU A 114 -9.78 1.81 -10.44
N ALA A 115 -10.09 0.83 -9.59
CA ALA A 115 -11.45 0.32 -9.43
C ALA A 115 -12.43 1.43 -8.97
N ALA A 116 -12.05 2.26 -8.00
CA ALA A 116 -12.84 3.41 -7.56
C ALA A 116 -13.15 4.41 -8.69
N LYS A 117 -12.15 4.69 -9.54
CA LYS A 117 -12.33 5.58 -10.70
C LYS A 117 -13.26 4.97 -11.74
N LEU A 118 -13.11 3.69 -12.03
CA LEU A 118 -13.95 2.96 -12.99
C LEU A 118 -15.39 2.78 -12.49
N HIS A 119 -15.60 2.65 -11.18
CA HIS A 119 -16.92 2.42 -10.58
C HIS A 119 -17.97 3.45 -11.01
N ARG A 120 -17.57 4.71 -11.21
CA ARG A 120 -18.44 5.81 -11.65
C ARG A 120 -19.02 5.63 -13.06
N TYR A 121 -18.39 4.78 -13.87
CA TYR A 121 -18.79 4.49 -15.25
C TYR A 121 -19.41 3.11 -15.39
N MET A 122 -19.43 2.31 -14.32
CA MET A 122 -20.08 1.00 -14.33
C MET A 122 -21.60 1.17 -14.19
N PRO A 123 -22.41 0.36 -14.90
CA PRO A 123 -23.85 0.40 -14.77
C PRO A 123 -24.26 0.11 -13.32
N ALA A 124 -25.11 0.96 -12.74
CA ALA A 124 -25.81 0.61 -11.51
C ALA A 124 -26.67 -0.62 -11.79
N LYS A 125 -26.68 -1.60 -10.88
CA LYS A 125 -27.62 -2.72 -10.97
C LYS A 125 -29.03 -2.15 -11.11
N GLY A 126 -29.70 -2.46 -12.21
CA GLY A 126 -31.13 -2.21 -12.40
C GLY A 126 -31.97 -3.06 -11.46
#